data_AF-A0A838PFS4-F1
#
_entry.id   AF-A0A838PFS4-F1
#
_cell.length_a   1.000
_cell.length_b   1.000
_cell.length_c   1.000
_cell.angle_alpha   90.00
_cell.angle_beta   90.00
_cell.angle_gamma   90.00
#
_symmetry.space_group_name_H-M   'P 1'
#
loop_
_entity.id
_entity.type
_entity.pdbx_description
1 polymer ?
#
loop_
_entity_poly.entity_id
_entity_poly.type
_entity_poly.pdbx_seq_one_letter_code
_entity_poly.pdbx_strand_id
1 'polypeptide(L)' 'MRIIGIILGILVAAIGGVIAYRALFLEPSSAVVITETEVRELPNTARVVGGIALLAIGATMAFFAARRRNT' A
#
# COMPACT_ATOMS: atom_id res chain seq x y z
N MET A 1 -0.40 8.65 23.96
CA MET A 1 -1.28 8.49 22.78
C MET A 1 -0.67 9.04 21.49
N ARG A 2 -0.16 10.29 21.46
CA ARG A 2 0.35 10.94 20.22
C ARG A 2 1.46 10.17 19.51
N ILE A 3 2.52 9.81 20.25
CA ILE A 3 3.69 9.08 19.69
C ILE A 3 3.26 7.73 19.12
N ILE A 4 2.36 7.02 19.80
CA ILE A 4 1.82 5.72 19.35
C ILE A 4 1.09 5.89 18.01
N GLY A 5 0.27 6.92 17.85
CA GLY A 5 -0.43 7.20 16.59
C GLY A 5 0.52 7.52 15.43
N ILE A 6 1.61 8.23 15.70
CA ILE A 6 2.66 8.52 14.69
C ILE A 6 3.34 7.22 14.26
N ILE A 7 3.77 6.39 15.22
CA ILE A 7 4.45 5.12 14.93
C ILE A 7 3.54 4.19 14.13
N LEU A 8 2.27 4.03 14.55
CA LEU A 8 1.30 3.20 13.82
C LEU A 8 1.06 3.71 12.40
N GLY A 9 0.91 5.02 12.22
CA GLY A 9 0.74 5.61 10.88
C GLY A 9 1.94 5.36 9.97
N ILE A 10 3.16 5.49 10.49
CA ILE A 10 4.40 5.22 9.74
C ILE A 10 4.48 3.73 9.35
N LEU A 11 4.14 2.82 10.27
CA LEU A 11 4.16 1.38 9.99
C LEU A 11 3.16 1.01 8.87
N VAL A 12 1.94 1.53 8.94
CA VAL A 12 0.93 1.32 7.89
C VAL A 12 1.41 1.90 6.56
N ALA A 13 2.03 3.09 6.58
CA ALA A 13 2.56 3.71 5.38
C ALA A 13 3.68 2.88 4.74
N ALA A 14 4.60 2.36 5.57
CA ALA A 14 5.70 1.51 5.13
C ALA A 14 5.20 0.20 4.52
N ILE A 15 4.21 -0.46 5.13
CA ILE A 15 3.60 -1.68 4.57
C ILE A 15 2.99 -1.39 3.20
N GLY A 16 2.25 -0.28 3.06
CA GLY A 16 1.66 0.14 1.79
C GLY A 16 2.72 0.39 0.71
N GLY A 17 3.80 1.08 1.08
CA GLY A 17 4.93 1.36 0.20
C GLY A 17 5.64 0.09 -0.28
N VAL A 18 5.87 -0.89 0.61
CA VAL A 18 6.47 -2.18 0.24
C VAL A 18 5.56 -2.94 -0.73
N ILE A 19 4.25 -2.97 -0.48
CA ILE A 19 3.29 -3.63 -1.38
C ILE A 19 3.29 -2.96 -2.76
N ALA A 20 3.21 -1.64 -2.80
CA ALA A 20 3.22 -0.89 -4.06
C ALA A 20 4.54 -1.09 -4.82
N TYR A 21 5.68 -1.02 -4.14
CA TYR A 21 7.00 -1.23 -4.74
C TYR A 21 7.13 -2.65 -5.30
N ARG A 22 6.73 -3.66 -4.52
CA ARG A 22 6.79 -5.06 -5.00
C ARG A 22 5.87 -5.29 -6.19
N ALA A 23 4.65 -4.75 -6.15
CA ALA A 23 3.68 -4.90 -7.22
C ALA A 23 4.10 -4.17 -8.52
N LEU A 24 4.82 -3.06 -8.40
CA LEU A 24 5.30 -2.27 -9.55
C LEU A 24 6.60 -2.79 -10.16
N PHE A 25 7.54 -3.27 -9.35
CA PHE A 25 8.92 -3.50 -9.78
C PHE A 25 9.41 -4.94 -9.65
N LEU A 26 8.77 -5.78 -8.83
CA LEU A 26 9.26 -7.13 -8.52
C LEU A 26 8.31 -8.24 -8.98
N GLU A 27 7.00 -7.99 -9.04
CA GLU A 27 6.03 -8.95 -9.57
C GLU A 27 5.84 -8.77 -11.08
N PRO A 28 5.67 -9.86 -11.84
CA PRO A 28 5.37 -9.76 -13.27
C PRO A 28 4.06 -8.97 -13.46
N SER A 29 4.08 -8.01 -14.40
CA SER A 29 2.95 -7.10 -14.67
C SER A 29 1.65 -7.83 -15.03
N SER A 30 1.79 -9.05 -15.58
CA SER A 30 0.70 -10.00 -15.79
C SER A 30 1.06 -11.34 -15.15
N ALA A 31 0.23 -11.78 -14.20
CA ALA A 31 0.14 -13.21 -13.93
C ALA A 31 -0.66 -13.80 -15.10
N VAL A 32 0.03 -14.44 -16.05
CA VAL A 32 -0.60 -15.16 -17.15
C VAL A 32 -1.29 -16.38 -16.56
N VAL A 33 -2.58 -16.28 -16.28
CA VAL A 33 -3.39 -17.44 -15.91
C VAL A 33 -3.73 -18.15 -17.22
N ILE A 34 -2.97 -19.18 -17.55
CA ILE A 34 -3.30 -20.08 -18.66
C ILE A 34 -4.44 -20.96 -18.17
N THR A 35 -5.67 -20.55 -18.46
CA THR A 35 -6.85 -21.41 -18.35
C THR A 35 -7.02 -22.09 -19.70
N GLU A 36 -7.45 -23.35 -19.76
CA GLU A 36 -7.50 -24.16 -21.01
C GLU A 36 -8.25 -23.52 -22.21
N THR A 37 -8.96 -22.41 -21.98
CA THR A 37 -9.81 -21.72 -22.96
C THR A 37 -9.50 -20.23 -23.15
N GLU A 38 -8.74 -19.59 -22.27
CA GLU A 38 -8.49 -18.14 -22.35
C GLU A 38 -7.22 -17.71 -21.59
N VAL A 39 -6.40 -16.87 -22.24
CA VAL A 39 -5.28 -16.17 -21.62
C VAL A 39 -5.85 -14.90 -20.97
N ARG A 40 -6.06 -14.93 -19.65
CA ARG A 40 -6.50 -13.75 -18.91
C ARG A 40 -5.31 -13.18 -18.14
N GLU A 41 -4.82 -12.03 -18.58
CA GLU A 41 -3.85 -11.25 -17.82
C GLU A 41 -4.57 -10.73 -16.57
N LEU A 42 -4.27 -11.29 -15.39
CA LEU A 42 -4.75 -10.68 -14.14
C LEU A 42 -3.86 -9.47 -13.87
N PRO A 43 -4.35 -8.23 -14.03
CA PRO A 43 -3.51 -7.05 -13.90
C PRO A 43 -3.11 -6.90 -12.45
N ASN A 44 -1.82 -6.70 -12.18
CA ASN A 44 -1.34 -6.45 -10.82
C ASN A 44 -1.77 -5.06 -10.27
N THR A 45 -2.52 -4.30 -11.07
CA THR A 45 -3.07 -2.97 -10.78
C THR A 45 -3.82 -2.92 -9.44
N ALA A 46 -4.55 -3.98 -9.08
CA ALA A 46 -5.27 -4.01 -7.81
C ALA A 46 -4.32 -3.95 -6.59
N ARG A 47 -3.18 -4.65 -6.64
CA ARG A 47 -2.18 -4.62 -5.57
C ARG A 47 -1.42 -3.30 -5.54
N VAL A 48 -1.11 -2.73 -6.71
CA VAL A 48 -0.50 -1.41 -6.83
C VAL A 48 -1.38 -0.34 -6.20
N VAL A 49 -2.66 -0.27 -6.60
CA VAL A 49 -3.63 0.69 -6.08
C VAL A 49 -3.85 0.49 -4.58
N GLY A 50 -3.98 -0.76 -4.13
CA GLY A 50 -4.09 -1.08 -2.71
C GLY A 50 -2.89 -0.63 -1.88
N GLY A 51 -1.67 -0.88 -2.37
CA GLY A 51 -0.43 -0.44 -1.70
C GLY A 51 -0.32 1.08 -1.62
N ILE A 52 -0.61 1.79 -2.71
CA ILE A 52 -0.59 3.26 -2.76
C ILE A 52 -1.64 3.85 -1.81
N ALA A 53 -2.86 3.31 -1.80
CA ALA A 53 -3.92 3.75 -0.92
C ALA A 53 -3.53 3.58 0.56
N LEU A 54 -2.97 2.41 0.91
CA LEU A 54 -2.51 2.14 2.27
C LEU A 54 -1.36 3.08 2.68
N LEU A 55 -0.45 3.38 1.76
CA LEU A 55 0.63 4.35 1.97
C LEU A 55 0.08 5.74 2.26
N ALA A 56 -0.86 6.22 1.45
CA ALA A 56 -1.46 7.55 1.60
C ALA A 56 -2.23 7.67 2.93
N ILE A 57 -2.98 6.63 3.31
CA ILE A 57 -3.74 6.60 4.58
C ILE A 57 -2.79 6.56 5.77
N GLY A 58 -1.76 5.71 5.75
CA GLY A 58 -0.74 5.66 6.80
C GLY A 58 -0.02 6.99 6.99
N ALA A 59 0.40 7.62 5.88
CA ALA A 59 1.09 8.90 5.89
C ALA A 59 0.20 10.02 6.43
N THR A 60 -1.07 10.08 6.02
CA THR A 60 -2.03 11.06 6.54
C THR A 60 -2.32 10.85 8.03
N MET A 61 -2.50 9.61 8.48
CA MET A 61 -2.65 9.31 9.91
C MET A 61 -1.42 9.74 10.73
N ALA A 62 -0.22 9.42 10.27
CA ALA A 62 1.02 9.83 10.94
C ALA A 62 1.13 11.37 11.00
N PHE A 63 0.81 12.04 9.90
CA PHE A 63 0.82 13.50 9.81
C PHE A 63 -0.19 14.15 10.75
N PHE A 64 -1.43 13.67 10.79
CA PHE A 64 -2.45 14.18 11.72
C PHE A 64 -2.09 13.91 13.17
N ALA A 65 -1.57 12.72 13.49
CA ALA A 65 -1.09 12.40 14.83
C ALA A 65 0.09 13.30 15.23
N ALA A 66 1.00 13.60 14.30
CA ALA A 66 2.10 14.53 14.54
C ALA A 66 1.60 15.97 14.72
N ARG A 67 0.58 16.39 13.97
CA ARG A 67 0.04 17.76 14.00
C ARG A 67 -0.91 18.03 15.16
N ARG A 68 -1.44 16.99 15.81
CA ARG A 68 -2.23 17.09 17.04
C ARG A 68 -1.33 17.54 18.21
N ARG A 69 -1.03 18.84 18.28
CA ARG A 69 -0.48 19.50 19.47
C ARG A 69 -1.59 19.54 20.52
N ASN A 70 -1.26 19.09 21.73
CA ASN A 70 -2.14 18.95 22.90
C ASN A 70 -3.31 19.94 22.90
N THR A 71 -4.54 19.40 22.80
CA THR A 71 -5.68 19.96 23.53
C THR A 71 -5.71 19.28 24.88
#